data_AF-A0A1J8PPE3-F1
#
_entry.id   AF-A0A1J8PPE3-F1
#
_cell.length_a   1.000
_cell.length_b   1.000
_cell.length_c   1.000
_cell.angle_alpha   90.00
_cell.angle_beta   90.00
_cell.angle_gamma   90.00
#
_symmetry.space_group_name_H-M   'P 1'
#
loop_
_entity.id
_entity.type
_entity.pdbx_description
1 polymer ?
#
loop_
_entity_poly.entity_id
_entity_poly.type
_entity_poly.pdbx_seq_one_letter_code
_entity_poly.pdbx_strand_id
1 'polypeptide(L)'
;MPKMEVQEDVKPITSSAALSHSASCPASRSASLSVKSQKAKLQDVPPDFSIIASMGQKALRVHVATIDAFPSANTKNEVAWFCIVDAVGDSQVLKEHLEELKGDESAKEQVITYVWSACAQLRGELIAKAKQKVVSSYSISNATSTKDLSGLVMWLIKTGAFIQGDLDLKVKSDYLLLIH
;
A
#
# COMPACT_ATOMS: atom_id res chain seq x y z
N MET A 1 16.41 32.03 -58.25
CA MET A 1 15.92 30.87 -59.03
C MET A 1 17.11 30.03 -59.46
N PRO A 2 17.04 28.70 -59.64
CA PRO A 2 15.86 27.81 -59.76
C PRO A 2 15.74 26.83 -58.56
N LYS A 3 14.66 26.13 -58.18
CA LYS A 3 13.41 25.57 -58.76
C LYS A 3 13.56 24.39 -59.74
N MET A 4 13.26 23.19 -59.26
CA MET A 4 12.77 21.96 -59.93
C MET A 4 12.61 20.93 -58.79
N GLU A 5 11.44 20.47 -58.32
CA GLU A 5 10.16 20.02 -58.92
C GLU A 5 10.25 18.76 -59.80
N VAL A 6 9.31 17.86 -59.49
CA VAL A 6 8.79 16.67 -60.20
C VAL A 6 9.38 15.31 -59.73
N GLN A 7 8.65 14.48 -58.94
CA GLN A 7 7.59 13.49 -59.30
C GLN A 7 8.17 12.33 -60.15
N GLU A 8 7.92 11.03 -59.93
CA GLU A 8 6.65 10.32 -59.80
C GLU A 8 6.77 8.94 -59.12
N ASP A 9 5.60 8.49 -58.67
CA ASP A 9 5.14 7.17 -58.21
C ASP A 9 5.43 6.01 -59.19
N VAL A 10 5.76 4.80 -58.71
CA VAL A 10 5.30 3.48 -59.23
C VAL A 10 5.71 2.35 -58.24
N LYS A 11 4.71 1.67 -57.65
CA LYS A 11 4.76 0.24 -57.17
C LYS A 11 4.19 -0.66 -58.29
N PRO A 12 4.18 -2.03 -58.22
CA PRO A 12 4.84 -3.02 -57.34
C PRO A 12 5.44 -4.24 -58.14
N ILE A 13 6.03 -5.26 -57.47
CA ILE A 13 5.77 -6.72 -57.67
C ILE A 13 6.77 -7.59 -56.85
N THR A 14 6.17 -8.39 -55.95
CA THR A 14 6.40 -9.78 -55.49
C THR A 14 7.67 -10.56 -55.91
N SER A 15 8.46 -11.08 -54.94
CA SER A 15 8.42 -12.50 -54.49
C SER A 15 9.68 -12.96 -53.70
N SER A 16 9.41 -13.53 -52.52
CA SER A 16 10.05 -14.67 -51.82
C SER A 16 11.55 -14.71 -51.48
N ALA A 17 11.86 -14.75 -50.17
CA ALA A 17 12.49 -15.90 -49.51
C ALA A 17 12.41 -15.77 -47.98
N ALA A 18 11.99 -16.85 -47.32
CA ALA A 18 11.88 -16.99 -45.87
C ALA A 18 13.25 -17.05 -45.18
N LEU A 19 13.32 -16.63 -43.90
CA LEU A 19 14.06 -17.31 -42.82
C LEU A 19 13.69 -16.67 -41.47
N SER A 20 13.01 -17.46 -40.64
CA SER A 20 12.63 -17.13 -39.27
C SER A 20 13.81 -17.38 -38.33
N HIS A 21 14.24 -16.40 -37.54
CA HIS A 21 14.96 -16.66 -36.30
C HIS A 21 14.58 -15.64 -35.22
N SER A 22 13.75 -16.12 -34.29
CA SER A 22 13.51 -15.49 -33.00
C SER A 22 14.79 -15.56 -32.16
N ALA A 23 15.36 -14.42 -31.81
CA ALA A 23 16.38 -14.32 -30.77
C ALA A 23 15.76 -13.64 -29.54
N SER A 24 15.48 -14.46 -28.55
CA SER A 24 14.95 -14.12 -27.23
C SER A 24 15.89 -13.21 -26.46
N CYS A 25 15.40 -12.05 -26.03
CA CYS A 25 16.04 -11.29 -24.95
C CYS A 25 15.80 -12.02 -23.62
N PRO A 26 16.83 -12.30 -22.80
CA PRO A 26 16.64 -12.90 -21.49
C PRO A 26 16.08 -11.83 -20.55
N ALA A 27 14.78 -11.91 -20.28
CA ALA A 27 14.19 -11.24 -19.14
C ALA A 27 14.78 -11.86 -17.87
N SER A 28 15.71 -11.17 -17.22
CA SER A 28 16.11 -11.46 -15.85
C SER A 28 14.87 -11.36 -14.96
N ARG A 29 14.24 -12.52 -14.74
CA ARG A 29 13.18 -12.71 -13.75
C ARG A 29 13.81 -12.48 -12.38
N SER A 30 13.74 -11.25 -11.89
CA SER A 30 13.75 -11.02 -10.45
C SER A 30 12.56 -11.80 -9.90
N ALA A 31 12.84 -12.89 -9.19
CA ALA A 31 11.84 -13.65 -8.47
C ALA A 31 11.28 -12.77 -7.35
N SER A 32 10.33 -11.91 -7.69
CA SER A 32 9.42 -11.36 -6.69
C SER A 32 8.65 -12.56 -6.15
N LEU A 33 8.97 -12.97 -4.93
CA LEU A 33 8.13 -13.86 -4.15
C LEU A 33 6.77 -13.19 -4.08
N SER A 34 5.87 -13.59 -4.98
CA SER A 34 4.45 -13.24 -4.92
C SER A 34 3.90 -14.00 -3.73
N VAL A 35 4.06 -13.41 -2.55
CA VAL A 35 3.24 -13.76 -1.40
C VAL A 35 1.83 -13.42 -1.84
N LYS A 36 1.09 -14.43 -2.30
CA LYS A 36 -0.34 -14.32 -2.54
C LYS A 36 -0.90 -13.79 -1.23
N SER A 37 -1.26 -12.51 -1.22
CA SER A 37 -2.00 -11.92 -0.11
C SER A 37 -3.34 -12.63 -0.12
N GLN A 38 -3.45 -13.71 0.67
CA GLN A 38 -4.73 -14.30 0.99
C GLN A 38 -5.48 -13.20 1.72
N LYS A 39 -6.38 -12.54 0.99
CA LYS A 39 -7.36 -11.62 1.56
C LYS A 39 -7.99 -12.37 2.73
N ALA A 40 -7.78 -11.88 3.95
CA ALA A 40 -8.37 -12.46 5.14
C ALA A 40 -9.87 -12.53 4.88
N LYS A 41 -10.38 -13.75 4.73
CA LYS A 41 -11.78 -14.04 4.49
C LYS A 41 -12.22 -14.76 5.75
N LEU A 42 -13.24 -14.26 6.45
CA LEU A 42 -13.96 -15.07 7.44
C LEU A 42 -14.54 -16.24 6.62
N GLN A 43 -13.85 -17.37 6.62
CA GLN A 43 -14.44 -18.63 6.22
C GLN A 43 -14.78 -19.33 7.53
N ASP A 44 -16.00 -19.86 7.64
CA ASP A 44 -16.52 -20.62 8.79
C ASP A 44 -16.91 -19.85 10.06
N VAL A 45 -17.18 -18.55 9.98
CA VAL A 45 -17.67 -17.77 11.13
C VAL A 45 -19.18 -17.50 10.99
N PRO A 46 -19.99 -17.66 12.06
CA PRO A 46 -21.41 -17.32 12.05
C PRO A 46 -21.71 -15.92 11.46
N PRO A 47 -22.87 -15.75 10.78
CA PRO A 47 -23.23 -14.48 10.14
C PRO A 47 -23.17 -13.27 11.09
N ASP A 48 -23.53 -13.46 12.36
CA ASP A 48 -23.59 -12.38 13.35
C ASP A 48 -22.20 -11.86 13.72
N PHE A 49 -21.21 -12.76 13.83
CA PHE A 49 -19.82 -12.39 14.06
C PHE A 49 -19.19 -11.71 12.83
N SER A 50 -19.66 -12.04 11.62
CA SER A 50 -19.23 -11.36 10.39
C SER A 50 -19.67 -9.88 10.37
N ILE A 51 -20.87 -9.59 10.90
CA ILE A 51 -21.35 -8.21 11.06
C ILE A 51 -20.47 -7.46 12.06
N ILE A 52 -20.23 -8.04 13.24
CA ILE A 52 -19.35 -7.47 14.27
C ILE A 52 -17.94 -7.23 13.71
N ALA A 53 -17.39 -8.20 12.99
CA ALA A 53 -16.07 -8.11 12.37
C ALA A 53 -16.01 -6.99 11.31
N SER A 54 -17.03 -6.86 10.47
CA SER A 54 -17.12 -5.78 9.46
C SER A 54 -17.21 -4.40 10.10
N MET A 55 -17.97 -4.28 11.19
CA MET A 55 -18.09 -3.04 11.97
C MET A 55 -16.78 -2.68 12.66
N GLY A 56 -16.16 -3.63 13.37
CA GLY A 56 -14.84 -3.45 13.99
C GLY A 56 -13.76 -3.10 12.97
N GLN A 57 -13.81 -3.67 11.77
CA GLN A 57 -12.89 -3.35 10.68
C GLN A 57 -13.04 -1.89 10.19
N LYS A 58 -14.27 -1.36 10.15
CA LYS A 58 -14.50 0.06 9.84
C LYS A 58 -14.00 0.96 10.97
N ALA A 59 -14.31 0.64 12.22
CA ALA A 59 -13.84 1.39 13.38
C ALA A 59 -12.31 1.42 13.46
N LEU A 60 -11.64 0.28 13.23
CA LEU A 60 -10.17 0.21 13.22
C LEU A 60 -9.57 1.10 12.13
N ARG A 61 -10.17 1.17 10.93
CA ARG A 61 -9.68 2.09 9.88
C ARG A 61 -9.77 3.55 10.31
N VAL A 62 -10.84 3.94 11.00
CA VAL A 62 -10.99 5.29 11.55
C VAL A 62 -9.94 5.53 12.63
N HIS A 63 -9.82 4.62 13.60
CA HIS A 63 -8.82 4.69 14.66
C HIS A 63 -7.40 4.85 14.10
N VAL A 64 -7.05 4.07 13.08
CA VAL A 64 -5.73 4.15 12.44
C VAL A 64 -5.55 5.48 11.68
N ALA A 65 -6.61 6.01 11.08
CA ALA A 65 -6.53 7.27 10.37
C ALA A 65 -6.44 8.51 11.29
N THR A 66 -6.94 8.43 12.54
CA THR A 66 -7.13 9.61 13.40
C THR A 66 -6.37 9.57 14.72
N ILE A 67 -6.13 8.39 15.29
CA ILE A 67 -5.55 8.24 16.64
C ILE A 67 -4.12 7.71 16.55
N ASP A 68 -3.92 6.56 15.90
CA ASP A 68 -2.61 5.93 15.78
C ASP A 68 -2.42 5.32 14.39
N ALA A 69 -1.63 5.98 13.55
CA ALA A 69 -1.34 5.50 12.19
C ALA A 69 -0.55 4.17 12.17
N PHE A 70 0.20 3.89 13.23
CA PHE A 70 1.11 2.75 13.29
C PHE A 70 1.04 2.00 14.64
N PRO A 71 -0.14 1.48 15.06
CA PRO A 71 -0.22 0.63 16.24
C PRO A 71 0.70 -0.59 16.11
N SER A 72 1.44 -0.83 17.18
CA SER A 72 2.41 -1.92 17.24
C SER A 72 1.72 -3.28 17.19
N ALA A 73 2.43 -4.29 16.69
CA ALA A 73 1.89 -5.65 16.59
C ALA A 73 1.60 -6.28 17.96
N ASN A 74 2.30 -5.84 19.02
CA ASN A 74 2.06 -6.31 20.39
C ASN A 74 0.73 -5.79 20.97
N THR A 75 0.21 -4.65 20.48
CA THR A 75 -1.09 -4.10 20.90
C THR A 75 -2.24 -4.53 19.98
N LYS A 76 -1.98 -5.43 19.00
CA LYS A 76 -2.98 -5.93 18.03
C LYS A 76 -4.30 -6.30 18.70
N ASN A 77 -4.24 -7.17 19.71
CA ASN A 77 -5.42 -7.73 20.34
C ASN A 77 -6.20 -6.66 21.10
N GLU A 78 -5.50 -5.80 21.84
CA GLU A 78 -6.10 -4.72 22.62
C GLU A 78 -6.80 -3.69 21.72
N VAL A 79 -6.09 -3.20 20.70
CA VAL A 79 -6.60 -2.18 19.78
C VAL A 79 -7.74 -2.72 18.91
N ALA A 80 -7.59 -3.93 18.35
CA ALA A 80 -8.64 -4.54 17.56
C ALA A 80 -9.89 -4.82 18.40
N TRP A 81 -9.73 -5.35 19.61
CA TRP A 81 -10.84 -5.61 20.52
C TRP A 81 -11.53 -4.32 20.96
N PHE A 82 -10.78 -3.28 21.31
CA PHE A 82 -11.33 -1.96 21.61
C PHE A 82 -12.19 -1.43 20.45
N CYS A 83 -11.69 -1.51 19.22
CA CYS A 83 -12.44 -1.06 18.04
C CYS A 83 -13.69 -1.91 17.77
N ILE A 84 -13.66 -3.21 18.09
CA ILE A 84 -14.84 -4.09 17.98
C ILE A 84 -15.92 -3.67 19.00
N VAL A 85 -15.53 -3.49 20.26
CA VAL A 85 -16.45 -3.07 21.34
C VAL A 85 -17.04 -1.69 21.04
N ASP A 86 -16.21 -0.74 20.63
CA ASP A 86 -16.64 0.62 20.25
C ASP A 86 -17.61 0.59 19.06
N ALA A 87 -17.34 -0.26 18.06
CA ALA A 87 -18.21 -0.37 16.89
C ALA A 87 -19.59 -0.98 17.20
N VAL A 88 -19.67 -1.90 18.15
CA VAL A 88 -20.94 -2.51 18.60
C VAL A 88 -21.83 -1.46 19.29
N GLY A 89 -21.23 -0.50 20.00
CA GLY A 89 -21.93 0.59 20.66
C GLY A 89 -22.98 0.07 21.64
N ASP A 90 -24.20 0.63 21.59
CA ASP A 90 -25.29 0.30 22.53
C ASP A 90 -26.32 -0.71 22.02
N SER A 91 -26.04 -1.39 20.90
CA SER A 91 -26.96 -2.39 20.37
C SER A 91 -26.99 -3.64 21.27
N GLN A 92 -28.14 -3.88 21.92
CA GLN A 92 -28.31 -5.00 22.84
C GLN A 92 -28.08 -6.36 22.16
N VAL A 93 -28.63 -6.55 20.96
CA VAL A 93 -28.49 -7.79 20.17
C VAL A 93 -27.02 -8.06 19.83
N LEU A 94 -26.27 -7.02 19.46
CA LEU A 94 -24.85 -7.18 19.12
C LEU A 94 -23.98 -7.37 20.38
N LYS A 95 -24.38 -6.82 21.54
CA LYS A 95 -23.71 -7.05 22.82
C LYS A 95 -23.84 -8.52 23.26
N GLU A 96 -25.00 -9.14 23.05
CA GLU A 96 -25.22 -10.57 23.34
C GLU A 96 -24.27 -11.43 22.49
N HIS A 97 -24.23 -11.20 21.17
CA HIS A 97 -23.29 -11.88 20.28
C HIS A 97 -21.81 -11.56 20.57
N LEU A 98 -21.51 -10.37 21.10
CA LEU A 98 -20.15 -10.00 21.50
C LEU A 98 -19.70 -10.76 22.76
N GLU A 99 -20.59 -11.01 23.73
CA GLU A 99 -20.29 -11.85 24.89
C GLU A 99 -20.17 -13.33 24.50
N GLU A 100 -20.99 -13.82 23.55
CA GLU A 100 -20.80 -15.15 22.95
C GLU A 100 -19.42 -15.28 22.27
N LEU A 101 -19.04 -14.28 21.46
CA LEU A 101 -17.74 -14.22 20.79
C LEU A 101 -16.58 -14.16 21.80
N LYS A 102 -16.76 -13.48 22.92
CA LYS A 102 -15.75 -13.40 23.98
C LYS A 102 -15.54 -14.73 24.69
N GLY A 103 -16.57 -15.58 24.76
CA GLY A 103 -16.48 -16.94 25.31
C GLY A 103 -15.81 -17.95 24.37
N ASP A 104 -15.76 -17.67 23.07
CA ASP A 104 -15.10 -18.49 22.06
C ASP A 104 -13.76 -17.88 21.62
N GLU A 105 -12.67 -18.31 22.27
CA GLU A 105 -11.32 -17.81 21.97
C GLU A 105 -10.88 -18.08 20.51
N SER A 106 -11.38 -19.15 19.87
CA SER A 106 -11.05 -19.44 18.47
C SER A 106 -11.73 -18.45 17.54
N ALA A 107 -13.04 -18.24 17.71
CA ALA A 107 -13.79 -17.27 16.90
C ALA A 107 -13.27 -15.84 17.14
N LYS A 108 -12.94 -15.50 18.38
CA LYS A 108 -12.37 -14.20 18.76
C LYS A 108 -11.05 -13.92 18.06
N GLU A 109 -10.09 -14.85 18.07
CA GLU A 109 -8.80 -14.65 17.37
C GLU A 109 -9.00 -14.50 15.85
N GLN A 110 -9.95 -15.23 15.27
CA GLN A 110 -10.30 -15.09 13.84
C GLN A 110 -10.87 -13.70 13.53
N VAL A 111 -11.82 -13.23 14.35
CA VAL A 111 -12.43 -11.89 14.21
C VAL A 111 -11.38 -10.80 14.40
N ILE A 112 -10.53 -10.90 15.43
CA ILE A 112 -9.43 -9.96 15.69
C ILE A 112 -8.46 -9.92 14.51
N THR A 113 -8.06 -11.09 14.00
CA THR A 113 -7.16 -11.19 12.84
C THR A 113 -7.77 -10.58 11.59
N TYR A 114 -9.06 -10.81 11.35
CA TYR A 114 -9.77 -10.19 10.24
C TYR A 114 -9.85 -8.66 10.38
N VAL A 115 -10.26 -8.17 11.55
CA VAL A 115 -10.36 -6.73 11.83
C VAL A 115 -8.99 -6.07 11.64
N TRP A 116 -7.94 -6.66 12.20
CA TRP A 116 -6.56 -6.18 12.08
C TRP A 116 -6.06 -6.13 10.63
N SER A 117 -6.54 -7.00 9.75
CA SER A 117 -6.13 -7.01 8.33
C SER A 117 -6.41 -5.67 7.62
N ALA A 118 -7.40 -4.88 8.07
CA ALA A 118 -7.64 -3.56 7.53
C ALA A 118 -6.55 -2.54 7.87
N CYS A 119 -5.88 -2.70 9.00
CA CYS A 119 -4.76 -1.84 9.36
C CYS A 119 -3.62 -2.00 8.34
N ALA A 120 -3.27 -3.23 7.99
CA ALA A 120 -2.26 -3.52 6.98
C ALA A 120 -2.64 -2.94 5.60
N GLN A 121 -3.90 -3.07 5.20
CA GLN A 121 -4.40 -2.51 3.93
C GLN A 121 -4.30 -0.98 3.89
N LEU A 122 -4.80 -0.31 4.94
CA LEU A 122 -4.79 1.16 5.02
C LEU A 122 -3.36 1.70 5.03
N ARG A 123 -2.44 1.05 5.76
CA ARG A 123 -1.02 1.42 5.77
C ARG A 123 -0.37 1.24 4.41
N GLY A 124 -0.65 0.13 3.73
CA GLY A 124 -0.12 -0.10 2.38
C GLY A 124 -0.54 0.99 1.40
N GLU A 125 -1.82 1.39 1.46
CA GLU A 125 -2.34 2.49 0.63
C GLU A 125 -1.75 3.84 1.02
N LEU A 126 -1.60 4.12 2.32
CA LEU A 126 -0.99 5.35 2.82
C LEU A 126 0.47 5.46 2.36
N ILE A 127 1.26 4.40 2.48
CA ILE A 127 2.65 4.34 2.02
C ILE A 127 2.71 4.54 0.51
N ALA A 128 1.84 3.90 -0.27
CA ALA A 128 1.79 4.06 -1.71
C ALA A 128 1.47 5.52 -2.13
N LYS A 129 0.45 6.13 -1.51
CA LYS A 129 0.09 7.53 -1.76
C LYS A 129 1.18 8.50 -1.32
N ALA A 130 1.82 8.26 -0.17
CA ALA A 130 2.94 9.07 0.31
C ALA A 130 4.11 9.00 -0.66
N LYS A 131 4.51 7.80 -1.12
CA LYS A 131 5.55 7.61 -2.13
C LYS A 131 5.21 8.35 -3.42
N GLN A 132 3.99 8.21 -3.92
CA GLN A 132 3.54 8.90 -5.13
C GLN A 132 3.62 10.43 -4.97
N LYS A 133 3.18 10.97 -3.83
CA LYS A 133 3.23 12.41 -3.54
C LYS A 133 4.65 12.94 -3.43
N VAL A 134 5.55 12.18 -2.80
CA VAL A 134 6.98 12.52 -2.69
C VAL A 134 7.65 12.54 -4.07
N VAL A 135 7.40 11.51 -4.89
CA VAL A 135 7.95 11.44 -6.26
C VAL A 135 7.47 12.62 -7.10
N SER A 136 6.17 12.95 -7.06
CA SER A 136 5.62 14.05 -7.85
C SER A 136 6.09 15.43 -7.37
N SER A 137 6.13 15.66 -6.06
CA SER A 137 6.41 16.99 -5.51
C SER A 137 7.88 17.40 -5.64
N TYR A 138 8.81 16.45 -5.57
CA TYR A 138 10.24 16.73 -5.74
C TYR A 138 10.78 16.34 -7.12
N SER A 139 9.89 15.97 -8.05
CA SER A 139 10.28 15.54 -9.40
C SER A 139 11.35 14.43 -9.41
N ILE A 140 11.27 13.49 -8.46
CA ILE A 140 12.26 12.41 -8.29
C ILE A 140 12.37 11.57 -9.57
N SER A 141 11.27 11.43 -10.31
CA SER A 141 11.23 10.75 -11.61
C SER A 141 12.14 11.38 -12.67
N ASN A 142 12.58 12.62 -12.47
CA ASN A 142 13.45 13.35 -13.40
C ASN A 142 14.94 13.24 -13.01
N ALA A 143 15.25 12.68 -11.84
CA ALA A 143 16.62 12.39 -11.44
C ALA A 143 17.11 11.15 -12.21
N THR A 144 17.91 11.37 -13.24
CA THR A 144 18.41 10.31 -14.14
C THR A 144 19.68 9.64 -13.63
N SER A 145 20.34 10.22 -12.62
CA SER A 145 21.53 9.65 -11.99
C SER A 145 21.43 9.60 -10.45
N THR A 146 22.19 8.70 -9.85
CA THR A 146 22.35 8.60 -8.39
C THR A 146 22.95 9.87 -7.77
N LYS A 147 23.74 10.63 -8.53
CA LYS A 147 24.28 11.92 -8.07
C LYS A 147 23.20 12.99 -7.98
N ASP A 148 22.29 13.04 -8.95
CA ASP A 148 21.18 14.02 -8.97
C ASP A 148 20.19 13.72 -7.84
N LEU A 149 19.89 12.43 -7.61
CA LEU A 149 19.06 12.01 -6.49
C LEU A 149 19.70 12.36 -5.14
N SER A 150 21.01 12.09 -4.98
CA SER A 150 21.75 12.43 -3.77
C SER A 150 21.78 13.95 -3.53
N GLY A 151 22.00 14.75 -4.59
CA GLY A 151 21.95 16.21 -4.53
C GLY A 151 20.58 16.74 -4.11
N LEU A 152 19.50 16.17 -4.64
CA LEU A 152 18.13 16.51 -4.29
C LEU A 152 17.80 16.18 -2.82
N VAL A 153 18.18 14.99 -2.34
CA VAL A 153 17.99 14.58 -0.93
C VAL A 153 18.81 15.48 0.01
N MET A 154 20.06 15.78 -0.34
CA MET A 154 20.90 16.66 0.46
C MET A 154 20.38 18.09 0.50
N TRP A 155 19.84 18.59 -0.63
CA TRP A 155 19.16 19.89 -0.67
C TRP A 155 17.95 19.89 0.26
N LEU A 156 17.07 18.88 0.16
CA LEU A 156 15.89 18.72 1.01
C LEU A 156 16.21 18.76 2.51
N ILE A 157 17.23 18.01 2.94
CA ILE A 157 17.64 17.95 4.34
C ILE A 157 18.21 19.29 4.81
N LYS A 158 19.03 19.95 3.97
CA LYS A 158 19.68 21.23 4.34
C LYS A 158 18.69 22.40 4.41
N THR A 159 17.72 22.43 3.50
CA THR A 159 16.75 23.53 3.41
C THR A 159 15.49 23.28 4.24
N GLY A 160 15.26 22.04 4.68
CA GLY A 160 14.03 21.66 5.37
C GLY A 160 12.79 21.81 4.49
N ALA A 161 12.95 21.77 3.17
CA ALA A 161 11.89 22.04 2.19
C ALA A 161 10.90 20.86 2.03
N PHE A 162 10.39 20.33 3.15
CA PHE A 162 9.46 19.21 3.16
C PHE A 162 8.02 19.67 2.87
N ILE A 163 7.30 18.93 2.02
CA ILE A 163 5.92 19.24 1.56
C ILE A 163 4.92 19.44 2.71
N GLN A 164 5.16 18.80 3.85
CA GLN A 164 4.41 19.00 5.08
C GLN A 164 5.40 19.51 6.14
N GLY A 165 5.20 20.77 6.55
CA GLY A 165 6.16 21.60 7.28
C GLY A 165 6.58 21.09 8.66
N ASP A 166 7.61 21.74 9.20
CA ASP A 166 8.32 21.49 10.47
C ASP A 166 8.45 20.01 10.85
N LEU A 167 9.07 19.24 9.95
CA LEU A 167 9.77 18.04 10.37
C LEU A 167 11.03 18.49 11.13
N ASP A 168 10.91 18.71 12.44
CA ASP A 168 12.08 19.05 13.27
C ASP A 168 13.01 17.84 13.37
N LEU A 169 13.94 17.74 12.43
CA LEU A 169 14.99 16.71 12.40
C LEU A 169 15.92 16.78 13.63
N LYS A 170 15.80 17.82 14.47
CA LYS A 170 16.53 17.92 15.75
C LYS A 170 15.84 17.17 16.88
N VAL A 171 14.56 16.81 16.74
CA VAL A 171 13.82 15.99 17.71
C VAL A 171 14.04 14.51 17.37
N LYS A 172 15.23 14.02 17.73
CA LYS A 172 15.64 12.62 17.88
C LYS A 172 15.45 11.67 16.68
N SER A 173 16.60 11.36 16.11
CA SER A 173 16.95 10.25 15.21
C SER A 173 16.63 8.82 15.70
N ASP A 174 15.84 8.65 16.78
CA ASP A 174 15.60 7.34 17.42
C ASP A 174 14.52 6.51 16.68
N TYR A 175 13.69 7.14 15.84
CA TYR A 175 12.62 6.44 15.09
C TYR A 175 13.06 5.88 13.72
N LEU A 176 14.23 6.27 13.21
CA LEU A 176 14.72 5.83 11.89
C LEU A 176 15.41 4.45 11.91
N LEU A 177 15.62 3.85 13.09
CA LEU A 177 16.26 2.53 13.23
C LEU A 177 15.28 1.35 13.22
N LEU A 178 13.97 1.58 13.08
CA LEU A 178 12.96 0.51 13.08
C LEU A 178 12.60 -0.04 11.69
N ILE A 179 13.36 0.35 10.66
CA ILE A 179 13.27 -0.23 9.32
C ILE A 179 14.61 -0.88 8.99
N HIS A 180 14.89 -2.02 9.63
CA HIS A 180 15.94 -2.93 9.17
C HIS A 180 15.58 -4.38 9.48
#